data_AF-A0A2T9WL67-F1
#
_entry.id   AF-A0A2T9WL67-F1
#
_cell.length_a   1.000
_cell.length_b   1.000
_cell.length_c   1.000
_cell.angle_alpha   90.00
_cell.angle_beta   90.00
_cell.angle_gamma   90.00
#
_symmetry.space_group_name_H-M   'P 1'
#
loop_
_entity.id
_entity.type
_entity.pdbx_description
1 polymer ?
#
loop_
_entity_poly.entity_id
_entity_poly.type
_entity_poly.pdbx_seq_one_letter_code
_entity_poly.pdbx_strand_id
1 'polypeptide(L)'
;MSGQPSDESSEQEDIKKLKDHIKDLGDLLDDLYKKVQENFNLPKIESSITSINSYCHKSGSESILCEHNVKSHHYYKDREIMCYSDMPYFPSKIKCTEDNDRSVELFDSLQTISFLEKIKDNSLNIFYAAFPEVLKKSNDRDILINLDAYTDSKGQTKENPEISKRKIDESSYTIEYYDDIRYIKIYVTLGGSNILEI
;
A
#
# COMPACT_ATOMS: atom_id res chain seq x y z
N MET A 1 -35.30 16.91 28.09
CA MET A 1 -34.18 17.29 27.21
C MET A 1 -33.05 16.33 27.53
N SER A 2 -32.99 15.21 26.81
CA SER A 2 -31.95 14.18 26.96
C SER A 2 -30.99 14.35 25.78
N GLY A 3 -29.80 14.88 26.06
CA GLY A 3 -28.75 15.11 25.07
C GLY A 3 -28.18 13.78 24.57
N GLN A 4 -27.97 13.69 23.26
CA GLN A 4 -27.16 12.65 22.61
C GLN A 4 -25.67 12.90 22.90
N PRO A 5 -24.94 11.89 23.39
CA PRO A 5 -23.48 11.85 23.38
C PRO A 5 -22.96 10.79 22.39
N SER A 6 -23.62 10.58 21.24
CA SER A 6 -23.38 9.42 20.36
C SER A 6 -22.29 9.58 19.31
N ASP A 7 -21.87 10.81 18.97
CA ASP A 7 -21.06 11.05 17.75
C ASP A 7 -19.55 11.06 17.99
N GLU A 8 -19.08 11.52 19.16
CA GLU A 8 -17.62 11.57 19.45
C GLU A 8 -17.01 10.19 19.68
N SER A 9 -17.78 9.22 20.19
CA SER A 9 -17.25 7.87 20.46
C SER A 9 -17.11 7.02 19.20
N SER A 10 -17.96 7.22 18.18
CA SER A 10 -17.86 6.46 16.93
C SER A 10 -16.74 6.98 16.03
N GLU A 11 -16.54 8.30 15.97
CA GLU A 11 -15.46 8.90 15.18
C GLU A 11 -14.07 8.50 15.70
N GLN A 12 -13.89 8.42 17.02
CA GLN A 12 -12.65 7.92 17.63
C GLN A 12 -12.41 6.43 17.32
N GLU A 13 -13.46 5.62 17.27
CA GLU A 13 -13.37 4.20 16.93
C GLU A 13 -12.96 3.99 15.46
N ASP A 14 -13.52 4.79 14.54
CA ASP A 14 -13.20 4.73 13.11
C ASP A 14 -11.76 5.17 12.81
N ILE A 15 -11.28 6.23 13.48
CA ILE A 15 -9.88 6.66 13.39
C ILE A 15 -8.93 5.58 13.92
N LYS A 16 -9.32 4.89 15.01
CA LYS A 16 -8.52 3.79 15.55
C LYS A 16 -8.42 2.62 14.57
N LYS A 17 -9.54 2.18 13.98
CA LYS A 17 -9.56 1.13 12.96
C LYS A 17 -8.72 1.50 11.74
N LEU A 18 -8.81 2.76 11.30
CA LEU A 18 -8.00 3.28 10.20
C LEU A 18 -6.50 3.20 10.52
N LYS A 19 -6.09 3.60 11.73
CA LYS A 19 -4.71 3.48 12.21
C LYS A 19 -4.23 2.03 12.24
N ASP A 20 -5.06 1.12 12.74
CA ASP A 20 -4.72 -0.30 12.83
C ASP A 20 -4.49 -0.88 11.41
N HIS A 21 -5.36 -0.59 10.45
CA HIS A 21 -5.16 -1.04 9.06
C HIS A 21 -3.93 -0.42 8.37
N ILE A 22 -3.64 0.86 8.62
CA ILE A 22 -2.43 1.50 8.09
C ILE A 22 -1.17 0.85 8.70
N LYS A 23 -1.23 0.49 9.99
CA LYS A 23 -0.14 -0.22 10.65
C LYS A 23 0.08 -1.60 10.03
N ASP A 24 -0.98 -2.38 9.83
CA ASP A 24 -0.90 -3.69 9.17
C ASP A 24 -0.26 -3.57 7.77
N LEU A 25 -0.64 -2.54 7.00
CA LEU A 25 -0.01 -2.24 5.71
C LEU A 25 1.48 -1.89 5.85
N GLY A 26 1.83 -1.10 6.87
CA GLY A 26 3.21 -0.77 7.20
C GLY A 26 4.05 -2.00 7.56
N ASP A 27 3.50 -2.92 8.34
CA ASP A 27 4.17 -4.16 8.73
C ASP A 27 4.44 -5.07 7.51
N LEU A 28 3.53 -5.11 6.53
CA LEU A 28 3.76 -5.82 5.26
C LEU A 28 4.92 -5.21 4.45
N LEU A 29 5.01 -3.88 4.42
CA LEU A 29 6.12 -3.18 3.74
C LEU A 29 7.44 -3.38 4.47
N ASP A 30 7.43 -3.46 5.81
CA ASP A 30 8.62 -3.79 6.60
C ASP A 30 9.10 -5.22 6.35
N ASP A 31 8.18 -6.17 6.17
CA ASP A 31 8.53 -7.55 5.85
C ASP A 31 9.15 -7.68 4.45
N LEU A 32 8.68 -6.88 3.48
CA LEU A 32 9.35 -6.72 2.18
C LEU A 32 10.79 -6.23 2.38
N TYR A 33 10.96 -5.15 3.14
CA TYR A 33 12.27 -4.57 3.47
C TYR A 33 13.21 -5.57 4.15
N LYS A 34 12.74 -6.32 5.16
CA LYS A 34 13.55 -7.29 5.91
C LYS A 34 14.04 -8.39 4.98
N LYS A 35 13.17 -8.90 4.11
CA LYS A 35 13.54 -9.94 3.14
C LYS A 35 14.61 -9.45 2.16
N VAL A 36 14.57 -8.19 1.73
CA VAL A 36 15.63 -7.63 0.87
C VAL A 36 16.94 -7.61 1.65
N GLN A 37 16.91 -7.12 2.88
CA GLN A 37 18.08 -7.06 3.75
C GLN A 37 18.70 -8.45 3.97
N GLU A 38 17.88 -9.47 4.24
CA GLU A 38 18.31 -10.86 4.44
C GLU A 38 18.90 -11.48 3.16
N ASN A 39 18.23 -11.35 2.02
CA ASN A 39 18.66 -12.00 0.77
C ASN A 39 19.99 -11.46 0.24
N PHE A 40 20.24 -10.17 0.47
CA PHE A 40 21.48 -9.49 0.07
C PHE A 40 22.53 -9.43 1.20
N ASN A 41 22.25 -10.03 2.36
CA ASN A 41 23.12 -10.01 3.55
C ASN A 41 23.58 -8.59 3.93
N LEU A 42 22.65 -7.63 3.88
CA LEU A 42 22.95 -6.22 4.13
C LEU A 42 22.95 -5.92 5.63
N PRO A 43 23.84 -5.04 6.11
CA PRO A 43 23.88 -4.68 7.52
C PRO A 43 22.63 -3.89 7.96
N LYS A 44 22.19 -2.94 7.14
CA LYS A 44 21.00 -2.10 7.33
C LYS A 44 20.69 -1.38 6.03
N ILE A 45 19.43 -1.34 5.61
CA ILE A 45 18.96 -0.43 4.55
C ILE A 45 18.60 0.91 5.22
N GLU A 46 19.10 2.00 4.64
CA GLU A 46 18.95 3.33 5.20
C GLU A 46 17.58 3.92 4.92
N SER A 47 17.07 3.71 3.71
CA SER A 47 15.75 4.15 3.30
C SER A 47 15.20 3.28 2.17
N SER A 48 13.89 3.35 1.96
CA SER A 48 13.23 2.66 0.86
C SER A 48 12.09 3.48 0.28
N ILE A 49 11.85 3.32 -1.02
CA ILE A 49 10.71 3.86 -1.75
C ILE A 49 10.02 2.70 -2.43
N THR A 50 8.73 2.48 -2.16
CA THR A 50 7.94 1.40 -2.74
C THR A 50 6.68 1.98 -3.39
N SER A 51 6.43 1.60 -4.64
CA SER A 51 5.21 1.90 -5.37
C SER A 51 4.53 0.59 -5.79
N ILE A 52 3.26 0.44 -5.42
CA ILE A 52 2.42 -0.70 -5.80
C ILE A 52 1.15 -0.16 -6.45
N ASN A 53 0.98 -0.44 -7.74
CA ASN A 53 -0.22 -0.11 -8.48
C ASN A 53 -1.08 -1.36 -8.59
N SER A 54 -2.34 -1.26 -8.19
CA SER A 54 -3.32 -2.33 -8.26
C SER A 54 -4.52 -1.88 -9.06
N TYR A 55 -4.80 -2.57 -10.16
CA TYR A 55 -5.97 -2.34 -10.99
C TYR A 55 -6.96 -3.47 -10.77
N CYS A 56 -8.09 -3.14 -10.16
CA CYS A 56 -9.00 -4.10 -9.59
C CYS A 56 -10.34 -4.07 -10.33
N HIS A 57 -10.68 -5.21 -10.93
CA HIS A 57 -11.94 -5.42 -11.61
C HIS A 57 -12.96 -6.06 -10.69
N LYS A 58 -14.16 -5.46 -10.64
CA LYS A 58 -15.31 -6.02 -9.94
C LYS A 58 -16.35 -6.44 -10.97
N SER A 59 -16.51 -7.75 -11.17
CA SER A 59 -17.51 -8.34 -12.05
C SER A 59 -18.66 -8.92 -11.22
N GLY A 60 -19.77 -8.18 -11.09
CA GLY A 60 -20.97 -8.64 -10.39
C GLY A 60 -20.74 -9.02 -8.92
N SER A 61 -21.15 -10.24 -8.53
CA SER A 61 -21.02 -10.77 -7.17
C SER A 61 -19.69 -11.50 -6.92
N GLU A 62 -18.77 -11.52 -7.88
CA GLU A 62 -17.50 -12.22 -7.75
C GLU A 62 -16.49 -11.44 -6.91
N SER A 63 -15.45 -12.15 -6.43
CA SER A 63 -14.31 -11.55 -5.73
C SER A 63 -13.62 -10.51 -6.61
N ILE A 64 -13.21 -9.39 -6.02
CA ILE A 64 -12.41 -8.37 -6.72
C ILE A 64 -11.08 -9.00 -7.15
N LEU A 65 -10.88 -9.12 -8.46
CA LEU A 65 -9.63 -9.57 -9.08
C LEU A 65 -8.77 -8.35 -9.37
N CYS A 66 -7.50 -8.39 -8.96
CA CYS A 66 -6.59 -7.27 -9.16
C CYS A 66 -5.35 -7.67 -9.92
N GLU A 67 -4.96 -6.76 -10.79
CA GLU A 67 -3.72 -6.74 -11.50
C GLU A 67 -2.73 -5.85 -10.75
N HIS A 68 -1.52 -6.34 -10.48
CA HIS A 68 -0.51 -5.65 -9.68
C HIS A 68 0.75 -5.33 -10.48
N ASN A 69 1.34 -4.18 -10.18
CA ASN A 69 2.69 -3.83 -10.57
C ASN A 69 3.44 -3.28 -9.35
N VAL A 70 4.57 -3.89 -9.03
CA VAL A 70 5.41 -3.53 -7.87
C VAL A 70 6.73 -2.99 -8.36
N LYS A 71 7.12 -1.85 -7.80
CA LYS A 71 8.44 -1.25 -7.94
C LYS A 71 8.93 -0.81 -6.57
N SER A 72 10.14 -1.19 -6.19
CA SER A 72 10.72 -0.79 -4.91
C SER A 72 12.21 -0.50 -5.04
N HIS A 73 12.68 0.51 -4.34
CA HIS A 73 14.06 0.96 -4.30
C HIS A 73 14.54 0.94 -2.85
N HIS A 74 15.66 0.31 -2.59
CA HIS A 74 16.23 0.15 -1.25
C HIS A 74 17.66 0.68 -1.23
N TYR A 75 17.92 1.69 -0.41
CA TYR A 75 19.20 2.40 -0.39
C TYR A 75 20.03 2.02 0.83
N TYR A 76 21.32 1.76 0.67
CA TYR A 76 22.27 1.47 1.76
C TYR A 76 23.68 1.88 1.37
N LYS A 77 24.43 2.59 2.23
CA LYS A 77 25.85 2.92 2.00
C LYS A 77 26.16 3.37 0.56
N ASP A 78 25.34 4.29 0.04
CA ASP A 78 25.42 4.85 -1.32
C ASP A 78 25.13 3.86 -2.48
N ARG A 79 24.55 2.70 -2.19
CA ARG A 79 24.11 1.70 -3.18
C ARG A 79 22.59 1.57 -3.20
N GLU A 80 22.11 1.00 -4.29
CA GLU A 80 20.69 0.76 -4.53
C GLU A 80 20.42 -0.70 -4.88
N ILE A 81 19.38 -1.27 -4.25
CA ILE A 81 18.73 -2.49 -4.72
C ILE A 81 17.36 -2.12 -5.24
N MET A 82 17.12 -2.44 -6.51
CA MET A 82 15.84 -2.25 -7.15
C MET A 82 15.08 -3.57 -7.22
N CYS A 83 13.81 -3.56 -6.83
CA CYS A 83 12.90 -4.69 -6.90
C CYS A 83 11.72 -4.39 -7.81
N TYR A 84 11.36 -5.36 -8.65
CA TYR A 84 10.28 -5.25 -9.62
C TYR A 84 9.48 -6.55 -9.70
N SER A 85 8.18 -6.44 -9.98
CA SER A 85 7.39 -7.58 -10.46
C SER A 85 7.96 -8.16 -11.75
N ASP A 86 7.95 -9.49 -11.89
CA ASP A 86 8.49 -10.20 -13.06
C ASP A 86 7.64 -10.07 -14.32
N MET A 87 6.34 -9.89 -14.16
CA MET A 87 5.37 -9.62 -15.22
C MET A 87 4.45 -8.49 -14.79
N PRO A 88 3.97 -7.66 -15.72
CA PRO A 88 2.90 -6.74 -15.40
C PRO A 88 1.62 -7.52 -15.09
N TYR A 89 0.79 -6.97 -14.19
CA TYR A 89 -0.57 -7.40 -13.87
C TYR A 89 -0.70 -8.66 -13.01
N PHE A 90 -0.11 -9.80 -13.38
CA PHE A 90 -0.20 -11.02 -12.57
C PHE A 90 1.19 -11.50 -12.19
N PRO A 91 1.93 -10.71 -11.39
CA PRO A 91 3.28 -11.05 -11.05
C PRO A 91 3.30 -12.34 -10.24
N SER A 92 4.04 -13.29 -10.77
CA SER A 92 4.30 -14.55 -10.08
C SER A 92 5.51 -14.43 -9.18
N LYS A 93 6.31 -13.36 -9.33
CA LYS A 93 7.54 -13.14 -8.56
C LYS A 93 7.83 -11.66 -8.40
N ILE A 94 8.53 -11.32 -7.31
CA ILE A 94 9.22 -10.04 -7.15
C ILE A 94 10.72 -10.32 -7.22
N LYS A 95 11.40 -9.72 -8.19
CA LYS A 95 12.84 -9.86 -8.42
C LYS A 95 13.56 -8.60 -7.97
N CYS A 96 14.65 -8.77 -7.24
CA CYS A 96 15.50 -7.68 -6.77
C CYS A 96 16.89 -7.80 -7.39
N THR A 97 17.49 -6.66 -7.73
CA THR A 97 18.83 -6.56 -8.32
C THR A 97 19.64 -5.46 -7.63
N GLU A 98 20.85 -5.78 -7.19
CA GLU A 98 21.90 -4.81 -6.82
C GLU A 98 22.67 -4.46 -8.10
N ASP A 99 22.64 -3.19 -8.55
CA ASP A 99 23.44 -2.61 -9.65
C ASP A 99 23.99 -3.59 -10.71
N ASN A 100 23.08 -4.25 -11.45
CA ASN A 100 23.37 -5.22 -12.54
C ASN A 100 24.25 -6.44 -12.19
N ASP A 101 24.61 -6.65 -10.92
CA ASP A 101 25.50 -7.74 -10.49
C ASP A 101 24.72 -9.01 -10.12
N ARG A 102 23.81 -8.89 -9.15
CA ARG A 102 23.15 -10.04 -8.52
C ARG A 102 21.64 -9.87 -8.54
N SER A 103 20.94 -10.80 -9.20
CA SER A 103 19.48 -10.91 -9.16
C SER A 103 19.04 -11.99 -8.18
N VAL A 104 18.06 -11.67 -7.34
CA VAL A 104 17.44 -12.63 -6.40
C VAL A 104 15.92 -12.55 -6.53
N GLU A 105 15.26 -13.71 -6.50
CA GLU A 105 13.81 -13.79 -6.34
C GLU A 105 13.48 -13.63 -4.85
N LEU A 106 12.81 -12.55 -4.49
CA LEU A 106 12.57 -12.17 -3.09
C LEU A 106 11.53 -13.07 -2.41
N PHE A 107 10.57 -13.54 -3.21
CA PHE A 107 9.47 -14.40 -2.82
C PHE A 107 9.31 -15.50 -3.86
N ASP A 108 8.92 -16.69 -3.41
CA ASP A 108 8.34 -17.69 -4.32
C ASP A 108 6.95 -17.22 -4.81
N SER A 109 6.35 -17.97 -5.73
CA SER A 109 5.09 -17.56 -6.34
C SER A 109 3.90 -17.53 -5.41
N LEU A 110 3.81 -18.45 -4.45
CA LEU A 110 2.71 -18.45 -3.48
C LEU A 110 2.86 -17.30 -2.49
N GLN A 111 4.08 -17.01 -2.06
CA GLN A 111 4.38 -15.88 -1.20
C GLN A 111 4.12 -14.55 -1.92
N THR A 112 4.46 -14.43 -3.20
CA THR A 112 4.19 -13.23 -3.99
C THR A 112 2.69 -12.96 -4.10
N ILE A 113 1.90 -13.97 -4.45
CA ILE A 113 0.44 -13.86 -4.55
C ILE A 113 -0.15 -13.45 -3.19
N SER A 114 0.25 -14.14 -2.11
CA SER A 114 -0.26 -13.83 -0.77
C SER A 114 0.12 -12.43 -0.29
N PHE A 115 1.33 -11.96 -0.59
CA PHE A 115 1.77 -10.59 -0.27
C PHE A 115 0.89 -9.56 -0.97
N LEU A 116 0.66 -9.71 -2.28
CA LEU A 116 -0.10 -8.76 -3.08
C LEU A 116 -1.58 -8.73 -2.71
N GLU A 117 -2.17 -9.89 -2.42
CA GLU A 117 -3.55 -9.97 -1.90
C GLU A 117 -3.69 -9.22 -0.57
N LYS A 118 -2.72 -9.36 0.34
CA LYS A 118 -2.74 -8.64 1.61
C LYS A 118 -2.57 -7.13 1.41
N ILE A 119 -1.70 -6.68 0.49
CA ILE A 119 -1.56 -5.26 0.15
C ILE A 119 -2.88 -4.71 -0.40
N LYS A 120 -3.52 -5.43 -1.33
CA LYS A 120 -4.83 -5.10 -1.89
C LYS A 120 -5.89 -4.97 -0.79
N ASP A 121 -6.04 -6.00 0.03
CA ASP A 121 -7.08 -6.05 1.06
C ASP A 121 -6.88 -4.95 2.10
N ASN A 122 -5.64 -4.73 2.57
CA ASN A 122 -5.35 -3.64 3.51
C ASN A 122 -5.61 -2.27 2.90
N SER A 123 -5.19 -2.04 1.64
CA SER A 123 -5.43 -0.76 0.97
C SER A 123 -6.93 -0.47 0.81
N LEU A 124 -7.71 -1.49 0.45
CA LEU A 124 -9.18 -1.38 0.37
C LEU A 124 -9.82 -1.17 1.74
N ASN A 125 -9.37 -1.87 2.78
CA ASN A 125 -9.88 -1.69 4.14
C ASN A 125 -9.61 -0.27 4.66
N ILE A 126 -8.40 0.27 4.43
CA ILE A 126 -8.06 1.66 4.75
C ILE A 126 -8.97 2.61 3.98
N PHE A 127 -9.15 2.39 2.68
CA PHE A 127 -10.01 3.23 1.86
C PHE A 127 -11.47 3.23 2.33
N TYR A 128 -12.05 2.07 2.59
CA TYR A 128 -13.44 1.96 3.03
C TYR A 128 -13.66 2.45 4.46
N ALA A 129 -12.66 2.33 5.34
CA ALA A 129 -12.69 2.96 6.66
C ALA A 129 -12.62 4.50 6.57
N ALA A 130 -11.84 5.02 5.62
CA ALA A 130 -11.71 6.47 5.43
C ALA A 130 -12.94 7.11 4.78
N PHE A 131 -13.59 6.39 3.84
CA PHE A 131 -14.71 6.86 3.00
C PHE A 131 -15.87 5.83 2.93
N PRO A 132 -16.55 5.53 4.06
CA PRO A 132 -17.58 4.50 4.12
C PRO A 132 -18.79 4.78 3.21
N GLU A 133 -19.05 6.04 2.84
CA GLU A 133 -20.11 6.43 1.92
C GLU A 133 -19.91 5.88 0.50
N VAL A 134 -18.68 5.54 0.12
CA VAL A 134 -18.33 5.01 -1.20
C VAL A 134 -18.84 3.57 -1.37
N LEU A 135 -18.91 2.78 -0.30
CA LEU A 135 -19.41 1.40 -0.33
C LEU A 135 -20.84 1.31 -0.90
N LYS A 136 -21.64 2.37 -0.71
CA LYS A 136 -23.02 2.43 -1.21
C LYS A 136 -23.11 2.64 -2.74
N LYS A 137 -22.00 3.00 -3.40
CA LYS A 137 -21.94 3.39 -4.82
C LYS A 137 -21.06 2.47 -5.68
N SER A 138 -20.34 1.52 -5.09
CA SER A 138 -19.23 0.78 -5.73
C SER A 138 -19.62 -0.54 -6.42
N ASN A 139 -20.89 -0.76 -6.75
CA ASN A 139 -21.32 -2.11 -7.13
C ASN A 139 -20.74 -2.63 -8.45
N ASP A 140 -20.37 -1.78 -9.41
CA ASP A 140 -19.84 -2.23 -10.72
C ASP A 140 -18.75 -1.29 -11.28
N ARG A 141 -17.78 -0.87 -10.46
CA ARG A 141 -16.70 0.01 -10.93
C ARG A 141 -15.34 -0.64 -10.73
N ASP A 142 -14.50 -0.49 -11.74
CA ASP A 142 -13.07 -0.74 -11.65
C ASP A 142 -12.47 0.19 -10.59
N ILE A 143 -11.50 -0.32 -9.84
CA ILE A 143 -10.82 0.41 -8.77
C ILE A 143 -9.33 0.41 -9.10
N LEU A 144 -8.77 1.61 -9.31
CA LEU A 144 -7.33 1.79 -9.36
C LEU A 144 -6.84 2.21 -7.97
N ILE A 145 -5.85 1.50 -7.44
CA ILE A 145 -5.19 1.77 -6.16
C ILE A 145 -3.71 1.98 -6.43
N ASN A 146 -3.19 3.17 -6.15
CA ASN A 146 -1.76 3.45 -6.16
C ASN A 146 -1.31 3.62 -4.71
N LEU A 147 -0.43 2.74 -4.27
CA LEU A 147 0.21 2.79 -2.97
C LEU A 147 1.65 3.26 -3.16
N ASP A 148 1.98 4.43 -2.65
CA ASP A 148 3.35 4.92 -2.54
C ASP A 148 3.76 4.93 -1.07
N ALA A 149 4.91 4.34 -0.77
CA ALA A 149 5.46 4.28 0.57
C ALA A 149 6.92 4.71 0.57
N TYR A 150 7.30 5.47 1.59
CA TYR A 150 8.67 5.83 1.89
C TYR A 150 8.98 5.46 3.34
N THR A 151 10.14 4.88 3.56
CA THR A 151 10.66 4.59 4.90
C THR A 151 12.07 5.16 5.03
N ASP A 152 12.36 5.80 6.15
CA ASP A 152 13.68 6.31 6.53
C ASP A 152 14.08 5.76 7.90
N SER A 153 15.21 5.06 7.94
CA SER A 153 15.73 4.44 9.15
C SER A 153 16.46 5.40 10.09
N LYS A 154 16.57 6.70 9.73
CA LYS A 154 17.20 7.76 10.53
C LYS A 154 16.19 8.54 11.39
N GLY A 155 14.89 8.41 11.15
CA GLY A 155 13.84 9.07 11.95
C GLY A 155 13.50 8.33 13.25
N GLN A 156 12.48 8.83 13.97
CA GLN A 156 11.85 8.13 15.11
C GLN A 156 10.35 7.93 14.85
N THR A 157 9.77 6.82 15.31
CA THR A 157 8.31 6.63 15.21
C THR A 157 7.60 7.66 16.10
N LYS A 158 6.66 8.43 15.54
CA LYS A 158 5.81 9.33 16.32
C LYS A 158 4.80 8.51 17.13
N GLU A 159 4.57 8.91 18.39
CA GLU A 159 3.50 8.33 19.23
C GLU A 159 2.11 8.63 18.65
N ASN A 160 1.96 9.78 17.98
CA ASN A 160 0.74 10.20 17.30
C ASN A 160 1.04 10.52 15.83
N PRO A 161 1.01 9.53 14.94
CA PRO A 161 1.18 9.77 13.50
C PRO A 161 0.03 10.61 12.94
N GLU A 162 0.36 11.39 11.91
CA GLU A 162 -0.58 12.25 11.22
C GLU A 162 -1.29 11.47 10.11
N ILE A 163 -2.61 11.59 10.04
CA ILE A 163 -3.42 10.98 8.98
C ILE A 163 -4.22 12.09 8.31
N SER A 164 -4.06 12.21 6.99
CA SER A 164 -4.84 13.10 6.14
C SER A 164 -5.72 12.24 5.22
N LYS A 165 -6.98 12.65 5.02
CA LYS A 165 -7.87 12.04 4.03
C LYS A 165 -8.54 13.13 3.22
N ARG A 166 -8.50 12.99 1.90
CA ARG A 166 -9.03 13.99 0.96
C ARG A 166 -9.75 13.31 -0.19
N LYS A 167 -10.97 13.77 -0.46
CA LYS A 167 -11.65 13.53 -1.73
C LYS A 167 -11.18 14.59 -2.73
N ILE A 168 -10.67 14.16 -3.88
CA ILE A 168 -10.13 15.05 -4.92
C ILE A 168 -11.24 15.48 -5.88
N ASP A 169 -12.02 14.50 -6.36
CA ASP A 169 -13.18 14.70 -7.22
C ASP A 169 -14.24 13.62 -6.92
N GLU A 170 -15.23 13.44 -7.78
CA GLU A 170 -16.32 12.47 -7.56
C GLU A 170 -15.85 11.01 -7.47
N SER A 171 -14.72 10.69 -8.09
CA SER A 171 -14.16 9.35 -8.28
C SER A 171 -12.81 9.12 -7.63
N SER A 172 -12.06 10.18 -7.28
CA SER A 172 -10.68 10.08 -6.81
C SER A 172 -10.48 10.54 -5.37
N TYR A 173 -9.68 9.78 -4.64
CA TYR A 173 -9.49 9.88 -3.19
C TYR A 173 -8.03 9.71 -2.83
N THR A 174 -7.60 10.30 -1.72
CA THR A 174 -6.25 10.12 -1.17
C THR A 174 -6.34 9.97 0.34
N ILE A 175 -5.62 8.97 0.86
CA ILE A 175 -5.26 8.85 2.27
C ILE A 175 -3.74 9.00 2.36
N GLU A 176 -3.27 9.85 3.26
CA GLU A 176 -1.85 10.00 3.58
C GLU A 176 -1.64 9.73 5.05
N TYR A 177 -0.61 8.97 5.35
CA TYR A 177 -0.11 8.71 6.69
C TYR A 177 1.33 9.20 6.73
N TYR A 178 1.67 9.91 7.81
CA TYR A 178 3.02 10.40 8.03
C TYR A 178 3.43 10.28 9.50
N ASP A 179 4.60 9.69 9.72
CA ASP A 179 5.41 9.84 10.92
C ASP A 179 6.87 10.16 10.52
N ASP A 180 7.78 10.36 11.48
CA ASP A 180 9.15 10.81 11.12
C ASP A 180 9.99 9.72 10.42
N ILE A 181 9.54 8.45 10.40
CA ILE A 181 10.23 7.35 9.70
C ILE A 181 9.48 6.85 8.48
N ARG A 182 8.19 7.16 8.33
CA ARG A 182 7.34 6.53 7.34
C ARG A 182 6.33 7.50 6.77
N TYR A 183 6.24 7.48 5.45
CA TYR A 183 5.15 8.08 4.70
C TYR A 183 4.45 6.98 3.91
N ILE A 184 3.12 6.91 3.99
CA ILE A 184 2.29 6.05 3.17
C ILE A 184 1.22 6.91 2.51
N LYS A 185 1.09 6.80 1.20
CA LYS A 185 0.04 7.43 0.41
C LYS A 185 -0.74 6.35 -0.33
N ILE A 186 -2.05 6.36 -0.15
CA ILE A 186 -2.98 5.54 -0.90
C ILE A 186 -3.84 6.47 -1.74
N TYR A 187 -3.69 6.38 -3.05
CA TYR A 187 -4.53 7.07 -4.01
C TYR A 187 -5.49 6.06 -4.64
N VAL A 188 -6.79 6.35 -4.59
CA VAL A 188 -7.83 5.46 -5.12
C VAL A 188 -8.66 6.20 -6.16
N THR A 189 -8.89 5.58 -7.32
CA THR A 189 -9.82 6.09 -8.35
C THR A 189 -10.86 5.03 -8.70
N LEU A 190 -12.13 5.45 -8.75
CA LEU A 190 -13.28 4.59 -9.05
C LEU A 190 -13.77 4.82 -10.49
N GLY A 191 -13.93 3.77 -11.27
CA GLY A 191 -14.44 3.83 -12.65
C GLY A 191 -13.39 4.31 -13.66
N GLY A 192 -12.11 4.21 -13.32
CA GLY A 192 -11.02 4.52 -14.24
C GLY A 192 -10.79 3.37 -15.21
N SER A 193 -11.53 3.36 -16.33
CA SER A 193 -11.11 2.65 -17.54
C SER A 193 -10.18 3.58 -18.31
N ASN A 194 -8.94 3.14 -18.58
CA ASN A 194 -7.85 3.83 -19.28
C ASN A 194 -6.90 4.62 -18.35
N ILE A 195 -5.70 4.09 -18.13
CA ILE A 195 -4.47 4.51 -18.85
C ILE A 195 -3.40 3.44 -18.57
N LEU A 196 -3.18 2.60 -19.58
CA LEU A 196 -1.89 2.00 -19.86
C LEU A 196 -1.24 2.88 -20.89
N GLU A 197 -0.26 3.68 -20.47
CA GLU A 197 0.71 4.46 -21.26
C GLU A 197 1.43 5.32 -20.19
N ILE A 198 2.71 5.19 -19.85
CA ILE A 198 3.92 4.61 -20.46
C ILE A 198 4.85 4.17 -19.30
#